data_AF-A0A6P0WPN3-F1
#
_entry.id   AF-A0A6P0WPN3-F1
#
_cell.length_a   1.000
_cell.length_b   1.000
_cell.length_c   1.000
_cell.angle_alpha   90.00
_cell.angle_beta   90.00
_cell.angle_gamma   90.00
#
_symmetry.space_group_name_H-M   'P 1'
#
loop_
_entity.id
_entity.type
_entity.pdbx_description
1 polymer ?
#
loop_
_entity_poly.entity_id
_entity_poly.type
_entity_poly.pdbx_seq_one_letter_code
_entity_poly.pdbx_strand_id
1 'polypeptide(L)'
;MTKSPSETSYHHKDLRQALIKAALELIAQKQDASTLSLREVARRVGVSNAAPYRHFADKNALLAAVAEEGFHILTRCLNNSIEKASDDPLEQLQASGIAYVTFAISHPSHYRLMFSAFKADNLCDPSLNAAGEEAFTVLVDAIARGQQAGKIKVGEQKKGWGAEGAEGAEGAEGAEGAEEAEGAEEAEEAEEA
;
A
#
# COMPACT_ATOMS: atom_id res chain seq x y z
N MET A 1 2.30 50.60 -18.84
CA MET A 1 3.35 49.78 -19.49
C MET A 1 4.39 49.51 -18.41
N THR A 2 4.73 48.31 -17.94
CA THR A 2 4.48 46.90 -18.28
C THR A 2 4.75 46.10 -17.00
N LYS A 3 3.99 45.03 -16.76
CA LYS A 3 4.02 44.19 -15.53
C LYS A 3 5.14 43.13 -15.62
N SER A 4 5.69 42.80 -14.45
CA SER A 4 6.91 42.03 -14.14
C SER A 4 6.99 40.58 -14.62
N PRO A 5 8.20 39.97 -14.75
CA PRO A 5 8.36 38.55 -15.04
C PRO A 5 8.62 37.74 -13.74
N SER A 6 7.71 36.85 -13.38
CA SER A 6 7.98 35.76 -12.43
C SER A 6 6.96 34.61 -12.56
N GLU A 7 7.06 33.79 -13.61
CA GLU A 7 6.17 32.61 -13.81
C GLU A 7 6.92 31.30 -14.11
N THR A 8 8.25 31.23 -14.02
CA THR A 8 8.99 30.06 -14.54
C THR A 8 9.41 29.02 -13.50
N SER A 9 9.17 29.24 -12.20
CA SER A 9 9.65 28.31 -11.15
C SER A 9 8.58 27.34 -10.61
N TYR A 10 7.29 27.67 -10.76
CA TYR A 10 6.19 26.89 -10.16
C TYR A 10 5.69 25.69 -10.98
N HIS A 11 6.12 25.52 -12.24
CA HIS A 11 5.65 24.42 -13.10
C HIS A 11 6.43 23.11 -12.98
N HIS A 12 7.60 23.08 -12.34
CA HIS A 12 8.46 21.89 -12.37
C HIS A 12 8.02 20.77 -11.42
N LYS A 13 7.56 21.12 -10.21
CA LYS A 13 6.92 20.15 -9.32
C LYS A 13 5.55 19.74 -9.84
N ASP A 14 4.86 20.65 -10.52
CA ASP A 14 3.57 20.40 -11.15
C ASP A 14 3.68 19.33 -12.24
N LEU A 15 4.71 19.39 -13.09
CA LEU A 15 4.88 18.38 -14.14
C LEU A 15 5.22 16.98 -13.59
N ARG A 16 6.16 16.85 -12.62
CA ARG A 16 6.46 15.54 -12.03
C ARG A 16 5.19 14.93 -11.43
N GLN A 17 4.44 15.72 -10.66
CA GLN A 17 3.21 15.24 -10.02
C GLN A 17 2.09 14.96 -11.02
N ALA A 18 1.93 15.78 -12.06
CA ALA A 18 0.98 15.52 -13.14
C ALA A 18 1.29 14.22 -13.88
N LEU A 19 2.56 13.90 -14.12
CA LEU A 19 2.99 12.63 -14.71
C LEU A 19 2.67 11.44 -13.80
N ILE A 20 2.92 11.55 -12.49
CA ILE A 20 2.59 10.50 -11.49
C ILE A 20 1.08 10.26 -11.45
N LYS A 21 0.28 11.33 -11.33
CA LYS A 21 -1.18 11.26 -11.34
C LYS A 21 -1.72 10.64 -12.64
N ALA A 22 -1.21 11.07 -13.78
CA ALA A 22 -1.61 10.51 -15.07
C ALA A 22 -1.23 9.03 -15.21
N ALA A 23 -0.09 8.62 -14.67
CA ALA A 23 0.31 7.22 -14.62
C ALA A 23 -0.66 6.39 -13.77
N LEU A 24 -1.00 6.85 -12.57
CA LEU A 24 -1.98 6.22 -11.69
C LEU A 24 -3.35 6.04 -12.36
N GLU A 25 -3.85 7.08 -13.02
CA GLU A 25 -5.13 7.02 -13.75
C GLU A 25 -5.10 5.98 -14.87
N LEU A 26 -3.99 5.90 -15.63
CA LEU A 26 -3.83 4.91 -16.69
C LEU A 26 -3.73 3.48 -16.13
N ILE A 27 -3.05 3.29 -15.01
CA ILE A 27 -2.93 1.99 -14.33
C ILE A 27 -4.29 1.56 -13.78
N ALA A 28 -5.07 2.49 -13.22
CA ALA A 28 -6.43 2.21 -12.77
C ALA A 28 -7.35 1.80 -13.93
N GLN A 29 -7.26 2.49 -15.07
CA GLN A 29 -8.06 2.18 -16.27
C GLN A 29 -7.72 0.83 -16.88
N LYS A 30 -6.43 0.48 -16.95
CA LYS A 30 -5.97 -0.75 -17.60
C LYS A 30 -5.86 -1.94 -16.64
N GLN A 31 -5.95 -1.68 -15.34
CA GLN A 31 -5.69 -2.66 -14.28
C GLN A 31 -4.35 -3.38 -14.43
N ASP A 32 -3.37 -2.78 -15.11
CA ASP A 32 -2.06 -3.37 -15.36
C ASP A 32 -0.99 -2.28 -15.59
N ALA A 33 0.01 -2.25 -14.71
CA ALA A 33 1.15 -1.34 -14.82
C ALA A 33 2.15 -1.77 -15.92
N SER A 34 2.17 -3.04 -16.32
CA SER A 34 3.08 -3.59 -17.34
C SER A 34 2.84 -2.98 -18.73
N THR A 35 1.63 -2.49 -18.99
CA THR A 35 1.25 -1.86 -20.27
C THR A 35 1.52 -0.36 -20.34
N LEU A 36 1.88 0.28 -19.21
CA LEU A 36 2.16 1.72 -19.16
C LEU A 36 3.37 2.08 -20.03
N SER A 37 3.29 3.20 -20.77
CA SER A 37 4.45 3.80 -21.45
C SER A 37 4.59 5.29 -21.12
N LEU A 38 5.83 5.79 -21.03
CA LEU A 38 6.10 7.22 -20.76
C LEU A 38 5.48 8.15 -21.81
N ARG A 39 5.42 7.72 -23.08
CA ARG A 39 4.79 8.49 -24.17
C ARG A 39 3.29 8.63 -23.98
N GLU A 40 2.62 7.57 -23.54
CA GLU A 40 1.19 7.61 -23.24
C GLU A 40 0.87 8.55 -22.08
N VAL A 41 1.70 8.50 -21.02
CA VAL A 41 1.61 9.42 -19.88
C VAL A 41 1.83 10.87 -20.34
N ALA A 42 2.86 11.14 -21.16
CA ALA A 42 3.12 12.48 -21.72
C ALA A 42 1.92 13.02 -22.51
N ARG A 43 1.34 12.17 -23.38
CA ARG A 43 0.17 12.51 -24.18
C ARG A 43 -1.03 12.84 -23.30
N ARG A 44 -1.24 12.08 -22.22
CA ARG A 44 -2.34 12.32 -21.27
C ARG A 44 -2.19 13.64 -20.52
N VAL A 45 -0.96 14.00 -20.13
CA VAL A 45 -0.66 15.30 -19.49
C VAL A 45 -0.66 16.47 -20.49
N GLY A 46 -0.53 16.20 -21.79
CA GLY A 46 -0.52 17.23 -22.84
C GLY A 46 0.86 17.85 -23.07
N VAL A 47 1.93 17.13 -22.74
CA VAL A 47 3.32 17.57 -22.94
C VAL A 47 4.01 16.80 -24.05
N SER A 48 5.19 17.27 -24.48
CA SER A 48 5.98 16.58 -25.50
C SER A 48 6.47 15.21 -25.00
N ASN A 49 6.66 14.26 -25.91
CA ASN A 49 7.15 12.92 -25.58
C ASN A 49 8.53 12.92 -24.88
N ALA A 50 9.32 13.98 -25.03
CA ALA A 50 10.63 14.13 -24.39
C ALA A 50 10.54 14.69 -22.97
N ALA A 51 9.41 15.31 -22.58
CA ALA A 51 9.27 15.98 -21.30
C ALA A 51 9.37 15.04 -20.08
N PRO A 52 8.77 13.82 -20.06
CA PRO A 52 8.88 12.92 -18.91
C PRO A 52 10.31 12.48 -18.61
N TYR A 53 11.15 12.35 -19.65
CA TYR A 53 12.54 11.89 -19.51
C TYR A 53 13.43 12.85 -18.71
N ARG A 54 12.98 14.09 -18.50
CA ARG A 54 13.65 15.06 -17.60
C ARG A 54 13.40 14.78 -16.11
N HIS A 55 12.38 13.98 -15.80
CA HIS A 55 11.96 13.65 -14.44
C HIS A 55 12.11 12.16 -14.11
N PHE A 56 11.96 11.30 -15.12
CA PHE A 56 12.03 9.85 -14.97
C PHE A 56 12.92 9.28 -16.07
N ALA A 57 13.99 8.60 -15.68
CA ALA A 57 14.93 8.00 -16.64
C ALA A 57 14.21 7.01 -17.57
N ASP A 58 13.28 6.24 -17.01
CA ASP A 58 12.49 5.25 -17.71
C ASP A 58 11.11 5.06 -17.03
N LYS A 59 10.39 4.06 -17.53
CA LYS A 59 9.11 3.64 -16.97
C LYS A 59 9.22 3.20 -15.51
N ASN A 60 10.27 2.47 -15.15
CA ASN A 60 10.43 1.92 -13.80
C ASN A 60 10.65 3.06 -12.79
N ALA A 61 11.42 4.09 -13.15
CA ALA A 61 11.56 5.30 -12.34
C ALA A 61 10.21 6.00 -12.09
N LEU A 62 9.32 6.04 -13.09
CA LEU A 62 7.96 6.57 -12.89
C LEU A 62 7.11 5.68 -11.99
N LEU A 63 7.16 4.36 -12.17
CA LEU A 63 6.43 3.42 -11.32
C LEU A 63 6.93 3.43 -9.87
N ALA A 64 8.24 3.56 -9.66
CA ALA A 64 8.84 3.72 -8.34
C ALA A 64 8.33 4.98 -7.64
N ALA A 65 8.27 6.12 -8.35
CA ALA A 65 7.73 7.36 -7.81
C ALA A 65 6.23 7.28 -7.46
N VAL A 66 5.45 6.51 -8.22
CA VAL A 66 4.04 6.24 -7.90
C VAL A 66 3.93 5.38 -6.62
N ALA A 67 4.77 4.36 -6.49
CA ALA A 67 4.80 3.51 -5.30
C ALA A 67 5.27 4.29 -4.06
N GLU A 68 6.28 5.16 -4.22
CA GLU A 68 6.78 6.09 -3.21
C GLU A 68 5.65 6.99 -2.69
N GLU A 69 4.87 7.60 -3.59
CA GLU A 69 3.69 8.39 -3.21
C GLU A 69 2.68 7.54 -2.41
N GLY A 70 2.46 6.30 -2.82
CA GLY A 70 1.60 5.34 -2.12
C GLY A 70 2.03 5.10 -0.68
N PHE A 71 3.32 4.86 -0.42
CA PHE A 71 3.85 4.71 0.93
C PHE A 71 3.68 5.98 1.76
N HIS A 72 3.94 7.16 1.21
CA HIS A 72 3.71 8.40 1.94
C HIS A 72 2.23 8.64 2.29
N ILE A 73 1.30 8.25 1.41
CA ILE A 73 -0.14 8.29 1.72
C ILE A 73 -0.45 7.31 2.85
N LEU A 74 0.04 6.08 2.77
CA LEU A 74 -0.17 5.05 3.80
C LEU A 74 0.36 5.52 5.16
N THR A 75 1.60 6.01 5.24
CA THR A 75 2.19 6.55 6.47
C THR A 75 1.29 7.63 7.09
N ARG A 76 0.79 8.57 6.28
CA ARG A 76 -0.15 9.58 6.76
C ARG A 76 -1.46 8.95 7.26
N CYS A 77 -2.02 7.96 6.57
CA CYS A 77 -3.23 7.27 7.03
C CYS A 77 -3.02 6.57 8.37
N LEU A 78 -1.90 5.87 8.54
CA LEU A 78 -1.53 5.17 9.77
C LEU A 78 -1.38 6.17 10.93
N ASN A 79 -0.55 7.20 10.77
CA ASN A 79 -0.33 8.21 11.80
C ASN A 79 -1.63 8.92 12.21
N ASN A 80 -2.42 9.37 11.23
CA ASN A 80 -3.71 10.02 11.51
C ASN A 80 -4.69 9.09 12.24
N SER A 81 -4.67 7.78 11.98
CA SER A 81 -5.53 6.82 12.67
C SER A 81 -5.11 6.61 14.12
N ILE A 82 -3.79 6.58 14.38
CA ILE A 82 -3.21 6.45 15.72
C ILE A 82 -3.50 7.72 16.53
N GLU A 83 -3.30 8.90 15.96
CA GLU A 83 -3.56 10.19 16.62
C GLU A 83 -5.03 10.40 17.01
N LYS A 84 -5.96 9.78 16.28
CA LYS A 84 -7.40 9.87 16.55
C LYS A 84 -7.91 8.79 17.51
N ALA A 85 -7.13 7.74 17.74
CA ALA A 85 -7.47 6.70 18.70
C ALA A 85 -7.26 7.21 20.14
N SER A 86 -7.71 6.44 21.12
CA SER A 86 -7.38 6.72 22.52
C SER A 86 -5.89 6.49 22.80
N ASP A 87 -5.46 6.85 24.01
CA ASP A 87 -4.10 6.57 24.48
C ASP A 87 -3.86 5.08 24.82
N ASP A 88 -4.85 4.18 24.67
CA ASP A 88 -4.60 2.73 24.82
C ASP A 88 -3.79 2.20 23.62
N PRO A 89 -2.57 1.66 23.83
CA PRO A 89 -1.74 1.12 22.76
C PRO A 89 -2.43 0.02 21.94
N LEU A 90 -3.35 -0.76 22.53
CA LEU A 90 -4.09 -1.78 21.79
C LEU A 90 -5.09 -1.16 20.81
N GLU A 91 -5.78 -0.10 21.22
CA GLU A 91 -6.71 0.64 20.34
C GLU A 91 -5.96 1.36 19.22
N GLN A 92 -4.78 1.92 19.50
CA GLN A 92 -3.90 2.51 18.48
C GLN A 92 -3.44 1.48 17.44
N LEU A 93 -3.08 0.27 17.88
CA LEU A 93 -2.73 -0.81 16.96
C LEU A 93 -3.93 -1.23 16.11
N GLN A 94 -5.12 -1.38 16.71
CA GLN A 94 -6.34 -1.70 15.98
C GLN A 94 -6.68 -0.62 14.95
N ALA A 95 -6.60 0.66 15.32
CA ALA A 95 -6.85 1.78 14.44
C ALA A 95 -5.87 1.80 13.25
N SER A 96 -4.59 1.56 13.49
CA SER A 96 -3.58 1.48 12.42
C SER A 96 -3.79 0.27 11.51
N GLY A 97 -4.18 -0.88 12.04
CA GLY A 97 -4.57 -2.06 11.25
C GLY A 97 -5.78 -1.80 10.35
N ILE A 98 -6.82 -1.15 10.88
CA ILE A 98 -8.00 -0.75 10.09
C ILE A 98 -7.60 0.25 8.99
N ALA A 99 -6.74 1.22 9.31
CA ALA A 99 -6.26 2.20 8.34
C ALA A 99 -5.44 1.55 7.21
N TYR A 100 -4.62 0.55 7.52
CA TYR A 100 -3.87 -0.24 6.53
C TYR A 100 -4.81 -0.93 5.53
N VAL A 101 -5.82 -1.66 6.03
CA VAL A 101 -6.79 -2.36 5.17
C VAL A 101 -7.66 -1.36 4.38
N THR A 102 -8.09 -0.28 5.03
CA THR A 102 -8.88 0.78 4.38
C THR A 102 -8.10 1.45 3.25
N PHE A 103 -6.80 1.67 3.44
CA PHE A 103 -5.92 2.19 2.40
C PHE A 103 -5.86 1.22 1.20
N ALA A 104 -5.69 -0.07 1.43
CA ALA A 104 -5.63 -1.09 0.37
C ALA A 104 -6.90 -1.09 -0.49
N ILE A 105 -8.07 -0.95 0.14
CA ILE A 105 -9.37 -0.91 -0.52
C ILE A 105 -9.58 0.42 -1.27
N SER A 106 -9.18 1.54 -0.66
CA SER A 106 -9.42 2.89 -1.22
C SER A 106 -8.41 3.30 -2.30
N HIS A 107 -7.22 2.69 -2.30
CA HIS A 107 -6.11 3.01 -3.22
C HIS A 107 -5.57 1.74 -3.91
N PRO A 108 -6.39 0.94 -4.61
CA PRO A 108 -6.01 -0.37 -5.12
C PRO A 108 -4.84 -0.31 -6.13
N SER A 109 -4.76 0.75 -6.95
CA SER A 109 -3.65 0.93 -7.90
C SER A 109 -2.32 1.23 -7.21
N HIS A 110 -2.32 2.04 -6.14
CA HIS A 110 -1.13 2.26 -5.33
C HIS A 110 -0.72 0.98 -4.63
N TYR A 111 -1.67 0.32 -3.95
CA TYR A 111 -1.42 -0.89 -3.18
C TYR A 111 -0.80 -1.99 -4.06
N ARG A 112 -1.38 -2.25 -5.23
CA ARG A 112 -0.82 -3.22 -6.19
C ARG A 112 0.61 -2.86 -6.60
N LEU A 113 0.90 -1.59 -6.89
CA LEU A 113 2.25 -1.17 -7.26
C LEU A 113 3.24 -1.33 -6.11
N MET A 114 2.93 -0.80 -4.94
CA MET A 114 3.79 -0.87 -3.74
C MET A 114 4.22 -2.30 -3.43
N PHE A 115 3.30 -3.26 -3.49
CA PHE A 115 3.58 -4.66 -3.14
C PHE A 115 3.98 -5.54 -4.34
N SER A 116 3.78 -5.10 -5.58
CA SER A 116 4.40 -5.71 -6.76
C SER A 116 5.87 -5.30 -6.93
N ALA A 117 6.22 -4.09 -6.48
CA ALA A 117 7.60 -3.59 -6.53
C ALA A 117 8.53 -4.42 -5.65
N PHE A 118 8.07 -4.87 -4.48
CA PHE A 118 8.82 -5.79 -3.63
C PHE A 118 9.09 -7.16 -4.26
N LYS A 119 8.30 -7.58 -5.25
CA LYS A 119 8.49 -8.85 -5.98
C LYS A 119 9.37 -8.71 -7.22
N ALA A 120 9.64 -7.49 -7.67
CA ALA A 120 10.41 -7.24 -8.87
C ALA A 120 11.74 -6.60 -8.49
N ASP A 121 12.85 -7.33 -8.67
CA ASP A 121 14.24 -6.85 -8.50
C ASP A 121 14.55 -5.55 -9.29
N ASN A 122 13.66 -5.16 -10.19
CA ASN A 122 13.80 -4.06 -11.14
C ASN A 122 13.31 -2.70 -10.62
N LEU A 123 12.77 -2.62 -9.39
CA LEU A 123 12.36 -1.35 -8.74
C LEU A 123 13.22 -1.04 -7.50
N CYS A 124 14.55 -1.09 -7.68
CA CYS A 124 15.51 -0.70 -6.66
C CYS A 124 15.73 0.82 -6.68
N ASP A 125 14.85 1.56 -5.99
CA ASP A 125 14.95 3.01 -5.82
C ASP A 125 15.12 3.35 -4.31
N PRO A 126 16.19 4.06 -3.90
CA PRO A 126 16.44 4.36 -2.49
C PRO A 126 15.32 5.16 -1.80
N SER A 127 14.67 6.09 -2.52
CA SER A 127 13.54 6.86 -1.97
C SER A 127 12.33 5.97 -1.74
N LEU A 128 12.04 5.05 -2.67
CA LEU A 128 10.97 4.07 -2.50
C LEU A 128 11.21 3.20 -1.26
N ASN A 129 12.43 2.68 -1.09
CA ASN A 129 12.78 1.86 0.07
C ASN A 129 12.62 2.64 1.38
N ALA A 130 13.12 3.87 1.44
CA ALA A 130 12.98 4.72 2.62
C ALA A 130 11.51 5.00 2.97
N ALA A 131 10.66 5.27 1.97
CA ALA A 131 9.23 5.47 2.19
C ALA A 131 8.54 4.20 2.70
N GLY A 132 8.93 3.03 2.18
CA GLY A 132 8.46 1.73 2.66
C GLY A 132 8.86 1.44 4.11
N GLU A 133 10.13 1.70 4.46
CA GLU A 133 10.65 1.58 5.82
C GLU A 133 9.93 2.52 6.80
N GLU A 134 9.65 3.76 6.40
CA GLU A 134 8.89 4.72 7.21
C GLU A 134 7.49 4.17 7.54
N ALA A 135 6.73 3.72 6.53
CA ALA A 135 5.40 3.16 6.74
C ALA A 135 5.42 1.90 7.63
N PHE A 136 6.42 1.03 7.43
CA PHE A 136 6.62 -0.17 8.23
C PHE A 136 6.95 0.17 9.70
N THR A 137 7.78 1.19 9.91
CA THR A 137 8.20 1.62 11.25
C THR A 137 7.02 2.07 12.10
N VAL A 138 6.03 2.77 11.51
CA VAL A 138 4.80 3.17 12.22
C VAL A 138 4.07 1.97 12.84
N LEU A 139 3.96 0.86 12.09
CA LEU A 139 3.32 -0.36 12.57
C LEU A 139 4.16 -1.08 13.63
N VAL A 140 5.48 -1.17 13.42
CA VAL A 140 6.41 -1.76 14.38
C VAL A 140 6.37 -1.00 15.71
N ASP A 141 6.37 0.33 15.67
CA ASP A 141 6.30 1.16 16.86
C ASP A 141 4.97 1.00 17.61
N ALA A 142 3.85 0.84 16.89
CA ALA A 142 2.56 0.55 17.50
C ALA A 142 2.56 -0.79 18.25
N ILE A 143 3.15 -1.83 17.67
CA ILE A 143 3.33 -3.13 18.32
C ILE A 143 4.25 -2.99 19.55
N ALA A 144 5.37 -2.27 19.41
CA ALA A 144 6.32 -2.05 20.50
C ALA A 144 5.67 -1.33 21.69
N ARG A 145 4.82 -0.32 21.45
CA ARG A 145 4.04 0.34 22.51
C ARG A 145 3.10 -0.64 23.20
N GLY A 146 2.40 -1.49 22.46
CA GLY A 146 1.53 -2.52 23.04
C GLY A 146 2.31 -3.56 23.86
N GLN A 147 3.52 -3.92 23.45
CA GLN A 147 4.41 -4.81 24.21
C GLN A 147 4.91 -4.16 25.50
N GLN A 148 5.35 -2.91 25.44
CA GLN A 148 5.81 -2.13 26.61
C GLN A 148 4.69 -1.95 27.64
N ALA A 149 3.45 -1.80 27.18
CA ALA A 149 2.27 -1.72 28.05
C ALA A 149 1.78 -3.09 28.58
N GLY A 150 2.45 -4.20 28.21
CA GLY A 150 2.03 -5.55 28.59
C GLY A 150 0.72 -6.03 27.96
N LYS A 151 0.21 -5.30 26.96
CA LYS A 151 -1.04 -5.61 26.23
C LYS A 151 -0.82 -6.59 25.08
N ILE A 152 0.39 -6.65 24.55
CA ILE A 152 0.80 -7.55 23.46
C ILE A 152 1.95 -8.43 23.95
N LYS A 153 1.83 -9.74 23.74
CA LYS A 153 2.94 -10.66 24.03
C LYS A 153 4.06 -10.45 23.03
N VAL A 154 5.30 -10.43 23.50
CA VAL A 154 6.47 -10.48 22.61
C VAL A 154 6.45 -11.84 21.91
N GLY A 155 6.34 -11.83 20.58
CA GLY A 155 6.40 -13.05 19.79
C GLY A 155 7.83 -13.56 19.68
N GLU A 156 8.03 -14.88 19.68
CA GLU A 156 9.26 -15.46 19.16
C GLU A 156 9.27 -15.26 17.63
N GLN A 157 10.24 -14.53 17.09
CA GLN A 157 10.46 -14.49 15.65
C GLN A 157 10.77 -15.92 15.17
N LYS A 158 9.81 -16.61 14.57
CA LYS A 158 10.08 -17.85 13.86
C LYS A 158 10.99 -17.53 12.67
N LYS A 159 12.21 -18.06 12.68
CA LYS A 159 13.07 -18.16 11.48
C LYS A 159 12.29 -18.93 10.41
N GLY A 160 11.69 -18.23 9.47
CA GLY A 160 10.84 -18.84 8.43
C GLY A 160 10.00 -17.85 7.61
N TRP A 161 9.75 -16.63 8.11
CA TRP A 161 9.12 -15.56 7.32
C TRP A 161 10.12 -14.77 6.45
N GLY A 162 11.26 -15.37 6.09
CA GLY A 162 12.19 -14.82 5.10
C GLY A 162 11.64 -15.00 3.68
N ALA A 163 12.34 -14.48 2.67
CA ALA A 163 11.93 -14.40 1.25
C ALA A 163 11.28 -15.64 0.60
N GLU A 164 11.36 -16.83 1.19
CA GLU A 164 10.65 -18.05 0.76
C GLU A 164 9.16 -18.10 1.18
N GLY A 165 8.75 -17.37 2.23
CA GLY A 165 7.35 -17.35 2.71
C GLY A 165 6.38 -16.57 1.83
N ALA A 166 6.88 -15.80 0.85
CA ALA A 166 6.07 -15.05 -0.11
C ALA A 166 5.54 -15.92 -1.27
N GLU A 167 6.05 -17.15 -1.43
CA GLU A 167 5.55 -18.14 -2.41
C GLU A 167 4.27 -18.85 -1.92
N GLY A 168 3.95 -18.82 -0.61
CA GLY A 168 2.78 -19.51 -0.04
C GLY A 168 1.44 -18.76 -0.13
N ALA A 169 1.42 -17.55 -0.70
CA ALA A 169 0.20 -16.74 -0.85
C ALA A 169 -0.58 -17.04 -2.16
N GLU A 170 -0.36 -18.21 -2.77
CA GLU A 170 -1.11 -18.69 -3.95
C GLU A 170 -2.42 -19.44 -3.60
N GLY A 171 -2.76 -19.58 -2.31
CA GLY A 171 -3.86 -20.47 -1.88
C GLY A 171 -5.13 -19.81 -1.33
N ALA A 172 -5.33 -18.49 -1.48
CA ALA A 172 -6.53 -17.82 -0.98
C ALA A 172 -7.60 -17.62 -2.08
N GLU A 173 -7.88 -18.67 -2.86
CA GLU A 173 -9.17 -18.85 -3.53
C GLU A 173 -9.84 -20.06 -2.86
N GLY A 174 -10.97 -19.82 -2.18
CA GLY A 174 -11.76 -20.88 -1.56
C GLY A 174 -12.08 -20.66 -0.09
N ALA A 175 -12.79 -19.59 0.23
CA ALA A 175 -13.62 -19.55 1.44
C ALA A 175 -15.09 -19.52 1.01
N GLU A 176 -15.54 -20.65 0.48
CA GLU A 176 -16.95 -20.97 0.27
C GLU A 176 -17.17 -22.33 0.95
N GLY A 177 -18.08 -22.39 1.92
CA GLY A 177 -18.46 -23.63 2.61
C GLY A 177 -17.96 -23.75 4.06
N ALA A 178 -18.57 -22.99 4.97
CA ALA A 178 -18.64 -23.35 6.38
C ALA A 178 -20.05 -23.03 6.89
N GLU A 179 -21.01 -23.81 6.41
CA GLU A 179 -22.33 -23.97 7.01
C GLU A 179 -22.60 -25.47 7.06
N GLU A 180 -23.19 -25.93 8.17
CA GLU A 180 -23.50 -27.31 8.57
C GLU A 180 -22.46 -28.04 9.44
N ALA A 181 -22.51 -27.73 10.74
CA ALA A 181 -22.26 -28.71 11.79
C ALA A 181 -23.13 -28.35 13.01
N GLU A 182 -24.42 -28.68 12.97
CA GLU A 182 -25.27 -28.69 14.15
C GLU A 182 -26.27 -29.86 14.04
N GLY A 183 -26.29 -30.73 15.05
CA GLY A 183 -27.38 -31.69 15.26
C GLY A 183 -27.05 -33.17 15.03
N ALA A 184 -26.20 -33.76 15.87
CA ALA A 184 -26.21 -35.20 16.09
C ALA A 184 -25.67 -35.56 17.49
N GLU A 185 -26.40 -35.16 18.53
CA GLU A 185 -26.27 -35.76 19.87
C GLU A 185 -27.59 -35.57 20.62
N GLU A 186 -28.49 -36.55 20.51
CA GLU A 186 -29.49 -36.94 21.53
C GLU A 186 -30.37 -38.04 20.93
N ALA A 187 -29.94 -39.29 21.11
CA ALA A 187 -30.77 -40.47 20.90
C ALA A 187 -30.37 -41.54 21.93
N GLU A 188 -30.72 -41.29 23.19
CA GLU A 188 -30.89 -42.34 24.18
C GLU A 188 -31.91 -41.86 25.23
N GLU A 189 -32.88 -42.72 25.53
CA GLU A 189 -33.96 -42.60 26.54
C GLU A 189 -35.24 -41.80 26.18
N ALA A 190 -36.21 -42.50 25.56
CA ALA A 190 -37.55 -42.61 26.14
C ALA A 190 -38.34 -43.78 25.51
N GLU A 191 -38.75 -44.67 26.41
CA GLU A 191 -39.60 -45.84 26.31
C GLU A 191 -41.08 -45.47 26.02
N GLU A 192 -41.88 -46.46 25.62
CA GLU A 192 -43.37 -46.46 25.50
C GLU A 192 -44.04 -45.74 24.30
N ALA A 193 -44.31 -46.51 23.24
CA ALA A 193 -45.68 -46.77 22.72
C ALA A 193 -45.65 -47.73 21.50
#